data_AF-A0A516NPA6-F1
#
_entry.id   AF-A0A516NPA6-F1
#
_cell.length_a   1.000
_cell.length_b   1.000
_cell.length_c   1.000
_cell.angle_alpha   90.00
_cell.angle_beta   90.00
_cell.angle_gamma   90.00
#
_symmetry.space_group_name_H-M   'P 1'
#
loop_
_entity.id
_entity.type
_entity.pdbx_description
1 polymer ?
#
loop_
_entity_poly.entity_id
_entity_poly.type
_entity_poly.pdbx_seq_one_letter_code
_entity_poly.pdbx_strand_id
1 'polypeptide(L)'
;MSDFESTAEQPDQPAITDYDDPNAPWNQAWDQEGGIANWNADVIEEFRNNSGKVGGAYAGGDLILLTTTGARSGKRHTTPLGPLYRGDVMYVSSFIEDKYPAWWYNIKANPQVTVELRDKTYRATGKALEGAEYDEFAAWVLAHNPLLADFQSKVDRPIPLVVLIFDDES
;
A
#
# COMPACT_ATOMS: atom_id res chain seq x y z
N MET A 1 -26.76 33.29 12.84
CA MET A 1 -25.30 33.29 12.98
C MET A 1 -24.98 31.96 13.62
N SER A 2 -24.42 31.04 12.85
CA SER A 2 -24.34 29.63 13.25
C SER A 2 -23.12 29.41 14.13
N ASP A 3 -23.38 28.91 15.33
CA ASP A 3 -22.40 28.33 16.24
C ASP A 3 -21.78 27.07 15.62
N PHE A 4 -20.46 27.01 15.57
CA PHE A 4 -19.70 25.79 15.33
C PHE A 4 -19.32 25.21 16.70
N GLU A 5 -20.10 24.27 17.19
CA GLU A 5 -19.74 23.46 18.36
C GLU A 5 -19.18 22.10 17.94
N SER A 6 -18.17 21.70 18.73
CA SER A 6 -17.72 20.34 19.02
C SER A 6 -16.93 19.57 17.95
N THR A 7 -15.61 19.71 18.10
CA THR A 7 -14.64 18.62 18.21
C THR A 7 -15.28 17.25 18.44
N ALA A 8 -15.27 16.40 17.41
CA ALA A 8 -15.36 14.97 17.61
C ALA A 8 -13.94 14.44 17.86
N GLU A 9 -13.61 14.18 19.13
CA GLU A 9 -12.55 13.23 19.47
C GLU A 9 -12.90 11.89 18.85
N GLN A 10 -12.20 11.51 17.77
CA GLN A 10 -12.28 10.14 17.25
C GLN A 10 -11.46 9.23 18.18
N PRO A 11 -12.03 8.09 18.62
CA PRO A 11 -11.34 7.20 19.54
C PRO A 11 -10.04 6.72 18.90
N ASP A 12 -8.95 6.75 19.69
CA ASP A 12 -7.68 6.08 19.40
C ASP A 12 -7.96 4.68 18.86
N GLN A 13 -7.88 4.49 17.55
CA GLN A 13 -7.84 3.15 16.99
C GLN A 13 -6.46 2.58 17.37
N PRO A 14 -6.41 1.42 18.03
CA PRO A 14 -5.13 0.81 18.37
C PRO A 14 -4.34 0.63 17.08
N ALA A 15 -3.07 1.06 17.09
CA ALA A 15 -2.15 0.80 15.99
C ALA A 15 -2.22 -0.71 15.69
N ILE A 16 -2.59 -1.07 14.46
CA ILE A 16 -2.70 -2.48 14.07
C ILE A 16 -1.30 -3.07 14.14
N THR A 17 -1.03 -3.86 15.17
CA THR A 17 0.30 -4.44 15.45
C THR A 17 0.39 -5.93 15.16
N ASP A 18 -0.75 -6.58 14.87
CA ASP A 18 -0.84 -8.02 14.62
C ASP A 18 -1.46 -8.28 13.24
N TYR A 19 -0.89 -9.22 12.50
CA TYR A 19 -1.41 -9.67 11.22
C TYR A 19 -2.75 -10.39 11.36
N ASP A 20 -2.93 -11.14 12.43
CA ASP A 20 -4.14 -11.90 12.73
C ASP A 20 -5.20 -11.02 13.43
N ASP A 21 -4.99 -9.69 13.52
CA ASP A 21 -5.98 -8.79 14.10
C ASP A 21 -7.29 -8.88 13.29
N PRO A 22 -8.40 -9.32 13.88
CA PRO A 22 -9.67 -9.46 13.16
C PRO A 22 -10.23 -8.12 12.66
N ASN A 23 -9.75 -7.00 13.22
CA ASN A 23 -10.11 -5.66 12.77
C ASN A 23 -9.17 -5.13 11.69
N ALA A 24 -8.14 -5.89 11.30
CA ALA A 24 -7.24 -5.48 10.26
C ALA A 24 -7.97 -5.32 8.92
N PRO A 25 -7.62 -4.30 8.12
CA PRO A 25 -8.24 -4.01 6.83
C PRO A 25 -8.24 -5.19 5.88
N TRP A 26 -7.16 -5.98 5.90
CA TRP A 26 -6.99 -7.13 5.03
C TRP A 26 -7.81 -8.33 5.46
N ASN A 27 -8.23 -8.45 6.73
CA ASN A 27 -9.10 -9.54 7.17
C ASN A 27 -10.58 -9.25 6.88
N GLN A 28 -10.98 -7.97 6.90
CA GLN A 28 -12.35 -7.54 6.60
C GLN A 28 -12.70 -7.63 5.10
N ALA A 29 -11.71 -7.55 4.22
CA ALA A 29 -11.92 -7.57 2.76
C ALA A 29 -12.21 -8.97 2.17
N TRP A 30 -12.05 -10.06 2.95
CA TRP A 30 -12.10 -11.43 2.45
C TRP A 30 -13.49 -12.08 2.60
N ASP A 31 -14.43 -11.45 3.30
CA ASP A 31 -15.73 -12.02 3.67
C ASP A 31 -16.86 -11.83 2.61
N GLN A 32 -16.60 -11.27 1.42
CA GLN A 32 -17.64 -11.08 0.40
C GLN A 32 -17.23 -11.50 -1.03
N GLU A 33 -18.09 -12.26 -1.71
CA GLU A 33 -17.97 -12.57 -3.14
C GLU A 33 -17.94 -11.26 -3.96
N GLY A 34 -16.79 -10.94 -4.59
CA GLY A 34 -16.54 -9.68 -5.30
C GLY A 34 -15.84 -8.58 -4.46
N GLY A 35 -15.53 -8.85 -3.19
CA GLY A 35 -15.14 -7.90 -2.16
C GLY A 35 -13.93 -7.02 -2.47
N ILE A 36 -12.79 -7.58 -2.88
CA ILE A 36 -11.55 -6.79 -3.07
C ILE A 36 -11.67 -5.78 -4.24
N ALA A 37 -12.33 -6.16 -5.33
CA ALA A 37 -12.40 -5.31 -6.52
C ALA A 37 -13.35 -4.12 -6.31
N ASN A 38 -14.52 -4.34 -5.70
CA ASN A 38 -15.47 -3.27 -5.38
C ASN A 38 -14.91 -2.38 -4.27
N TRP A 39 -14.31 -2.97 -3.24
CA TRP A 39 -13.67 -2.21 -2.15
C TRP A 39 -12.52 -1.32 -2.65
N ASN A 40 -11.67 -1.81 -3.56
CA ASN A 40 -10.64 -0.98 -4.17
C ASN A 40 -11.23 0.21 -4.95
N ALA A 41 -12.36 0.02 -5.64
CA ALA A 41 -13.01 1.09 -6.38
C ALA A 41 -13.52 2.19 -5.43
N ASP A 42 -14.18 1.81 -4.34
CA ASP A 42 -14.69 2.74 -3.33
C ASP A 42 -13.55 3.50 -2.63
N VAL A 43 -12.46 2.81 -2.26
CA VAL A 43 -11.26 3.42 -1.67
C VAL A 43 -10.61 4.41 -2.64
N ILE A 44 -10.52 4.06 -3.94
CA ILE A 44 -9.95 4.93 -4.97
C ILE A 44 -10.81 6.19 -5.15
N GLU A 45 -12.14 6.04 -5.16
CA GLU A 45 -13.07 7.15 -5.29
C GLU A 45 -12.98 8.09 -4.08
N GLU A 46 -13.01 7.53 -2.86
CA GLU A 46 -12.86 8.31 -1.63
C GLU A 46 -11.52 9.05 -1.60
N PHE A 47 -10.42 8.36 -1.94
CA PHE A 47 -9.09 8.95 -2.00
C PHE A 47 -9.07 10.19 -2.91
N ARG A 48 -9.60 10.06 -4.13
CA ARG A 48 -9.60 11.16 -5.10
C ARG A 48 -10.52 12.30 -4.72
N ASN A 49 -11.64 12.01 -4.06
CA ASN A 49 -12.59 13.02 -3.61
C ASN A 49 -12.10 13.77 -2.36
N ASN A 50 -11.24 13.16 -1.55
CA ASN A 50 -10.79 13.68 -0.25
C ASN A 50 -9.30 14.06 -0.24
N SER A 51 -8.72 14.41 -1.40
CA SER A 51 -7.31 14.83 -1.53
C SER A 51 -6.31 13.85 -0.90
N GLY A 52 -6.59 12.56 -1.09
CA GLY A 52 -5.79 11.43 -0.67
C GLY A 52 -5.99 10.95 0.77
N LYS A 53 -7.03 11.45 1.46
CA LYS A 53 -7.43 10.93 2.77
C LYS A 53 -8.55 9.91 2.60
N VAL A 54 -8.40 8.74 3.22
CA VAL A 54 -9.43 7.69 3.23
C VAL A 54 -9.72 7.33 4.68
N GLY A 55 -11.00 7.18 5.02
CA GLY A 55 -11.45 6.76 6.34
C GLY A 55 -11.23 5.28 6.64
N GLY A 56 -11.82 4.82 7.75
CA GLY A 56 -11.80 3.41 8.16
C GLY A 56 -10.39 2.87 8.38
N ALA A 57 -10.10 1.74 7.75
CA ALA A 57 -8.82 1.04 7.71
C ALA A 57 -7.57 1.91 7.43
N TYR A 58 -7.75 3.02 6.73
CA TYR A 58 -6.67 3.91 6.27
C TYR A 58 -6.66 5.25 7.03
N ALA A 59 -7.54 5.42 8.01
CA ALA A 59 -7.65 6.65 8.77
C ALA A 59 -6.34 6.95 9.51
N GLY A 60 -5.82 8.18 9.33
CA GLY A 60 -4.59 8.64 9.98
C GLY A 60 -3.28 8.16 9.35
N GLY A 61 -3.33 7.25 8.37
CA GLY A 61 -2.17 6.80 7.59
C GLY A 61 -2.02 7.53 6.27
N ASP A 62 -0.81 7.50 5.69
CA ASP A 62 -0.62 7.84 4.28
C ASP A 62 -1.14 6.69 3.40
N LEU A 63 -1.77 7.02 2.27
CA LEU A 63 -2.20 6.06 1.24
C LEU A 63 -1.70 6.55 -0.12
N ILE A 64 -1.34 5.62 -1.00
CA ILE A 64 -1.09 5.92 -2.41
C ILE A 64 -1.98 5.07 -3.30
N LEU A 65 -2.28 5.58 -4.49
CA LEU A 65 -2.81 4.75 -5.57
C LEU A 65 -1.68 4.43 -6.54
N LEU A 66 -1.25 3.17 -6.54
CA LEU A 66 -0.22 2.68 -7.44
C LEU A 66 -0.86 2.14 -8.72
N THR A 67 -0.59 2.78 -9.85
CA THR A 67 -1.04 2.33 -11.17
C THR A 67 0.10 1.65 -11.92
N THR A 68 -0.09 0.37 -12.24
CA THR A 68 0.86 -0.49 -12.99
C THR A 68 0.28 -0.91 -14.33
N THR A 69 1.13 -1.36 -15.26
CA THR A 69 0.69 -1.96 -16.53
C THR A 69 0.71 -3.48 -16.43
N GLY A 70 -0.42 -4.12 -16.70
CA GLY A 70 -0.58 -5.57 -16.62
C GLY A 70 0.41 -6.32 -17.53
N ALA A 71 1.29 -7.13 -16.96
CA ALA A 71 2.34 -7.84 -17.70
C ALA A 71 1.80 -8.74 -18.83
N ARG A 72 0.62 -9.33 -18.62
CA ARG A 72 -0.06 -10.18 -19.62
C ARG A 72 -1.09 -9.45 -20.46
N SER A 73 -1.77 -8.47 -19.88
CA SER A 73 -2.97 -7.84 -20.46
C SER A 73 -2.67 -6.51 -21.17
N GLY A 74 -1.57 -5.85 -20.83
CA GLY A 74 -1.27 -4.47 -21.25
C GLY A 74 -2.20 -3.41 -20.63
N LYS A 75 -3.18 -3.79 -19.81
CA LYS A 75 -4.15 -2.88 -19.20
C LYS A 75 -3.57 -2.19 -17.97
N ARG A 76 -3.99 -0.97 -17.69
CA ARG A 76 -3.64 -0.28 -16.44
C ARG A 76 -4.44 -0.87 -15.26
N HIS A 77 -3.75 -1.12 -14.16
CA HIS A 77 -4.32 -1.63 -12.91
C HIS A 77 -3.89 -0.72 -11.77
N THR A 78 -4.86 -0.14 -11.07
CA THR A 78 -4.65 0.73 -9.92
C THR A 78 -4.90 -0.05 -8.63
N THR A 79 -4.01 0.06 -7.65
CA THR A 79 -4.11 -0.62 -6.36
C THR A 79 -3.80 0.36 -5.23
N PRO A 80 -4.70 0.53 -4.25
CA PRO A 80 -4.41 1.32 -3.06
C PRO A 80 -3.39 0.58 -2.19
N LEU A 81 -2.33 1.28 -1.77
CA LEU A 81 -1.26 0.72 -0.94
C LEU A 81 -0.84 1.75 0.12
N GLY A 82 -0.55 1.27 1.34
CA GLY A 82 0.12 2.08 2.35
C GLY A 82 1.60 2.22 2.01
N PRO A 83 2.12 3.42 1.68
CA PRO A 83 3.55 3.63 1.50
C PRO A 83 4.27 3.55 2.85
N LEU A 84 5.51 3.07 2.79
CA LEU A 84 6.45 3.08 3.90
C LEU A 84 7.72 3.84 3.48
N TYR A 85 8.50 4.30 4.46
CA TYR A 85 9.63 5.21 4.19
C TYR A 85 10.89 4.77 4.94
N ARG A 86 12.03 4.71 4.22
CA ARG A 86 13.39 4.60 4.78
C ARG A 86 14.13 5.89 4.45
N GLY A 87 14.08 6.87 5.35
CA GLY A 87 14.51 8.25 5.02
C GLY A 87 13.67 8.79 3.87
N ASP A 88 14.31 9.26 2.81
CA ASP A 88 13.63 9.78 1.61
C ASP A 88 13.19 8.69 0.62
N VAL A 89 13.51 7.42 0.90
CA VAL A 89 13.16 6.30 0.02
C VAL A 89 11.74 5.81 0.34
N MET A 90 10.81 6.01 -0.59
CA MET A 90 9.47 5.40 -0.52
C MET A 90 9.53 3.95 -1.00
N TYR A 91 8.90 3.06 -0.26
CA TYR A 91 8.71 1.67 -0.66
C TYR A 91 7.31 1.19 -0.35
N VAL A 92 6.87 0.17 -1.09
CA VAL A 92 5.61 -0.53 -0.87
C VAL A 92 5.86 -2.01 -0.66
N SER A 93 5.07 -2.57 0.23
CA SER A 93 4.93 -4.00 0.43
C SER A 93 3.45 -4.31 0.60
N SER A 94 3.06 -5.53 0.24
CA SER A 94 1.72 -6.01 0.53
C SER A 94 1.74 -7.50 0.73
N PHE A 95 0.65 -8.00 1.29
CA PHE A 95 0.48 -9.40 1.55
C PHE A 95 -0.69 -10.01 0.76
N ILE A 96 -0.47 -11.23 0.25
CA ILE A 96 -1.49 -12.16 -0.27
C ILE A 96 -1.04 -13.59 0.08
N GLU A 97 -1.85 -14.41 0.75
CA GLU A 97 -1.44 -15.73 1.29
C GLU A 97 -0.71 -16.65 0.30
N ASP A 98 -1.19 -16.76 -0.93
CA ASP A 98 -0.72 -17.83 -1.83
C ASP A 98 0.23 -17.37 -2.95
N LYS A 99 0.45 -16.07 -3.12
CA LYS A 99 1.20 -15.54 -4.26
C LYS A 99 1.70 -14.12 -4.04
N TYR A 100 2.65 -13.69 -4.88
CA TYR A 100 2.93 -12.27 -5.00
C TYR A 100 1.75 -11.53 -5.65
N PRO A 101 1.52 -10.26 -5.28
CA PRO A 101 0.47 -9.46 -5.85
C PRO A 101 0.75 -9.15 -7.33
N ALA A 102 -0.32 -8.95 -8.11
CA ALA A 102 -0.21 -8.71 -9.54
C ALA A 102 0.64 -7.46 -9.86
N TRP A 103 0.53 -6.40 -9.04
CA TRP A 103 1.32 -5.18 -9.21
C TRP A 103 2.83 -5.44 -9.12
N TRP A 104 3.28 -6.40 -8.31
CA TRP A 104 4.71 -6.74 -8.19
C TRP A 104 5.23 -7.39 -9.48
N TYR A 105 4.49 -8.36 -10.02
CA TYR A 105 4.81 -8.97 -11.31
C TYR A 105 4.76 -7.96 -12.47
N ASN A 106 3.79 -7.04 -12.43
CA ASN A 106 3.66 -5.98 -13.42
C ASN A 106 4.89 -5.06 -13.41
N ILE A 107 5.38 -4.66 -12.25
CA ILE A 107 6.56 -3.80 -12.10
C ILE A 107 7.83 -4.50 -12.60
N LYS A 108 7.99 -5.80 -12.31
CA LYS A 108 9.11 -6.58 -12.86
C LYS A 108 9.11 -6.64 -14.38
N ALA A 109 7.93 -6.66 -15.01
CA ALA A 109 7.81 -6.67 -16.46
C ALA A 109 7.92 -5.27 -17.09
N ASN A 110 7.36 -4.26 -16.42
CA ASN A 110 7.40 -2.87 -16.82
C ASN A 110 7.52 -1.97 -15.57
N PRO A 111 8.70 -1.39 -15.30
CA PRO A 111 8.94 -0.64 -14.09
C PRO A 111 8.26 0.75 -14.09
N GLN A 112 7.72 1.19 -15.23
CA GLN A 112 7.07 2.50 -15.33
C GLN A 112 5.69 2.48 -14.66
N VAL A 113 5.54 3.28 -13.60
CA VAL A 113 4.32 3.38 -12.80
C VAL A 113 3.84 4.81 -12.68
N THR A 114 2.56 4.95 -12.30
CA THR A 114 1.99 6.23 -11.88
C THR A 114 1.58 6.10 -10.43
N VAL A 115 1.95 7.08 -9.61
CA VAL A 115 1.63 7.14 -8.19
C VAL A 115 0.77 8.37 -7.93
N GLU A 116 -0.45 8.16 -7.45
CA GLU A 116 -1.26 9.24 -6.89
C GLU A 116 -0.99 9.29 -5.39
N LEU A 117 -0.55 10.44 -4.90
CA LEU A 117 -0.28 10.71 -3.49
C LEU A 117 -0.88 12.07 -3.15
N ARG A 118 -1.82 12.08 -2.19
CA ARG A 118 -2.60 13.27 -1.84
C ARG A 118 -3.38 13.80 -3.05
N ASP A 119 -3.17 15.07 -3.40
CA ASP A 119 -3.78 15.76 -4.53
C ASP A 119 -2.91 15.74 -5.81
N LYS A 120 -1.78 15.04 -5.77
CA LYS A 120 -0.79 15.03 -6.85
C LYS A 120 -0.63 13.65 -7.48
N THR A 121 -0.32 13.66 -8.77
CA THR A 121 -0.03 12.47 -9.56
C THR A 121 1.40 12.57 -10.07
N TYR A 122 2.20 11.55 -9.81
CA TYR A 122 3.60 11.51 -10.19
C TYR A 122 3.89 10.34 -11.13
N ARG A 123 4.89 10.53 -11.99
CA ARG A 123 5.57 9.43 -12.67
C ARG A 123 6.70 8.92 -11.78
N ALA A 124 6.83 7.60 -11.76
CA ALA A 124 7.87 6.95 -10.98
C ALA A 124 8.33 5.66 -11.66
N THR A 125 9.52 5.25 -11.30
CA THR A 125 10.10 3.95 -11.64
C THR A 125 10.01 3.05 -10.41
N GLY A 126 9.26 1.95 -10.53
CA GLY A 126 9.19 0.90 -9.53
C GLY A 126 10.34 -0.09 -9.69
N LYS A 127 11.08 -0.34 -8.62
CA LYS A 127 12.16 -1.32 -8.57
C LYS A 127 11.82 -2.44 -7.59
N ALA A 128 11.49 -3.62 -8.12
CA ALA A 128 11.39 -4.83 -7.30
C ALA A 128 12.79 -5.24 -6.83
N LEU A 129 12.99 -5.29 -5.52
CA LEU A 129 14.28 -5.62 -4.94
C LEU A 129 14.53 -7.13 -5.04
N GLU A 130 15.76 -7.51 -5.39
CA GLU A 130 16.20 -8.90 -5.51
C GLU A 130 17.65 -9.06 -5.04
N GLY A 131 18.05 -10.29 -4.71
CA GLY A 131 19.42 -10.62 -4.32
C GLY A 131 19.93 -9.85 -3.11
N ALA A 132 21.20 -9.44 -3.11
CA ALA A 132 21.84 -8.79 -1.97
C ALA A 132 21.16 -7.46 -1.56
N GLU A 133 20.61 -6.71 -2.51
CA GLU A 133 19.90 -5.47 -2.22
C GLU A 133 18.56 -5.75 -1.51
N TYR A 134 17.88 -6.84 -1.89
CA TYR A 134 16.72 -7.32 -1.15
C TYR A 134 17.11 -7.70 0.28
N ASP A 135 18.15 -8.50 0.47
CA ASP A 135 18.53 -9.00 1.79
C ASP A 135 18.86 -7.87 2.76
N GLU A 136 19.62 -6.86 2.31
CA GLU A 136 19.93 -5.68 3.12
C GLU A 136 18.66 -4.89 3.49
N PHE A 137 17.81 -4.62 2.50
CA PHE A 137 16.62 -3.80 2.72
C PHE A 137 15.57 -4.53 3.55
N ALA A 138 15.38 -5.83 3.31
CA ALA A 138 14.46 -6.68 4.07
C ALA A 138 14.89 -6.77 5.54
N ALA A 139 16.18 -6.94 5.83
CA ALA A 139 16.67 -6.92 7.21
C ALA A 139 16.32 -5.61 7.93
N TRP A 140 16.46 -4.47 7.25
CA TRP A 140 16.03 -3.19 7.79
C TRP A 140 14.52 -3.11 7.98
N VAL A 141 13.71 -3.52 6.99
CA VAL A 141 12.24 -3.49 7.06
C VAL A 141 11.73 -4.34 8.23
N LEU A 142 12.18 -5.58 8.35
CA LEU A 142 11.72 -6.49 9.41
C LEU A 142 12.14 -6.02 10.80
N ALA A 143 13.25 -5.29 10.92
CA ALA A 143 13.66 -4.69 12.19
C ALA A 143 12.81 -3.47 12.61
N HIS A 144 12.18 -2.77 11.66
CA HIS A 144 11.45 -1.51 11.92
C HIS A 144 9.94 -1.61 11.70
N ASN A 145 9.45 -2.72 11.16
CA ASN A 145 8.03 -2.97 10.93
C ASN A 145 7.63 -4.32 11.54
N PRO A 146 7.16 -4.34 12.81
CA PRO A 146 6.77 -5.56 13.50
C PRO A 146 5.68 -6.35 12.77
N LEU A 147 4.76 -5.67 12.10
CA LEU A 147 3.68 -6.31 11.34
C LEU A 147 4.22 -7.12 10.15
N LEU A 148 5.17 -6.55 9.40
CA LEU A 148 5.83 -7.27 8.31
C LEU A 148 6.77 -8.38 8.83
N ALA A 149 7.36 -8.18 10.01
CA ALA A 149 8.20 -9.18 10.67
C ALA A 149 7.40 -10.40 11.13
N ASP A 150 6.28 -10.18 11.81
CA ASP A 150 5.34 -11.23 12.20
C ASP A 150 4.87 -11.99 10.96
N PHE A 151 4.49 -11.27 9.91
CA PHE A 151 4.05 -11.86 8.67
C PHE A 151 5.14 -12.74 8.01
N GLN A 152 6.37 -12.22 7.83
CA GLN A 152 7.47 -12.98 7.24
C GLN A 152 7.81 -14.25 8.06
N SER A 153 7.55 -14.27 9.37
CA SER A 153 7.76 -15.46 10.21
C SER A 153 6.76 -16.60 9.94
N LYS A 154 5.60 -16.27 9.35
CA LYS A 154 4.51 -17.21 9.04
C LYS A 154 4.61 -17.79 7.62
N VAL A 155 5.50 -17.27 6.78
CA VAL A 155 5.65 -17.72 5.38
C VAL A 155 7.12 -17.97 5.01
N ASP A 156 7.37 -19.03 4.24
CA ASP A 156 8.72 -19.36 3.77
C ASP A 156 9.20 -18.46 2.63
N ARG A 157 8.27 -17.76 1.96
CA ARG A 157 8.61 -16.90 0.83
C ARG A 157 9.02 -15.51 1.31
N PRO A 158 9.94 -14.83 0.60
CA PRO A 158 10.26 -13.44 0.90
C PRO A 158 9.03 -12.51 0.74
N ILE A 159 8.90 -11.48 1.58
CA ILE A 159 7.91 -10.42 1.38
C ILE A 159 8.21 -9.63 0.09
N PRO A 160 7.20 -9.26 -0.72
CA PRO A 160 7.44 -8.42 -1.89
C PRO A 160 7.85 -7.02 -1.45
N LEU A 161 9.03 -6.57 -1.89
CA LEU A 161 9.51 -5.22 -1.66
C LEU A 161 9.73 -4.52 -2.99
N VAL A 162 9.08 -3.36 -3.16
CA VAL A 162 9.30 -2.47 -4.30
C VAL A 162 9.62 -1.09 -3.78
N VAL A 163 10.75 -0.54 -4.23
CA VAL A 163 11.10 0.87 -4.04
C VAL A 163 10.48 1.69 -5.17
N LEU A 164 9.94 2.86 -4.84
CA LEU A 164 9.38 3.81 -5.79
C LEU A 164 10.33 5.01 -5.90
N ILE A 165 10.86 5.22 -7.11
CA ILE A 165 11.76 6.33 -7.41
C ILE A 165 10.96 7.31 -8.28
N PHE A 166 10.62 8.47 -7.72
CA PHE A 166 9.90 9.50 -8.46
C PHE A 166 10.82 10.13 -9.50
N ASP A 167 10.29 10.36 -10.69
CA ASP A 167 11.01 11.11 -11.71
C ASP A 167 11.10 12.56 -11.20
N ASP A 168 12.29 13.17 -11.22
CA ASP A 168 12.44 14.58 -10.83
C ASP A 168 11.54 15.43 -11.74
N GLU A 169 10.59 16.17 -11.13
CA GLU A 169 9.88 17.21 -11.84
C GLU A 169 10.89 18.31 -12.16
N SER A 170 11.27 18.39 -13.43
CA SER A 170 12.17 19.42 -13.96
C SER A 170 11.45 20.73 -14.22
#